data_AF-A0A819GUG2-F1
#
_entry.id   AF-A0A819GUG2-F1
#
_cell.length_a   1.000
_cell.length_b   1.000
_cell.length_c   1.000
_cell.angle_alpha   90.00
_cell.angle_beta   90.00
_cell.angle_gamma   90.00
#
_symmetry.space_group_name_H-M   'P 1'
#
loop_
_entity.id
_entity.type
_entity.pdbx_description
1 polymer ?
#
loop_
_entity_poly.entity_id
_entity_poly.type
_entity_poly.pdbx_seq_one_letter_code
_entity_poly.pdbx_strand_id
1 'polypeptide(L)'
;MNASLDVFFVVGTSSTNLNVAEFGQIKSALRGVIDGLASGSVQIAILFYGSTTTVDIVHAPTNETESVGRIKTKIEQKQFRPNNMPNPSTFNMALTEVERILAREIPAGIVVIDLTIINSIAVALRTSTNFAASSNSFPWAVGTCGTGMELTAAGTMCICTNGYILRPCDNYTSWGGIDGLTCAAPSQSITVSFE
;
A
#
# COMPACT_ATOMS: atom_id res chain seq x y z
N MET A 1 -21.35 1.00 8.04
CA MET A 1 -20.11 0.38 7.52
C MET A 1 -19.63 -0.59 8.58
N ASN A 2 -19.53 -1.88 8.27
CA ASN A 2 -18.90 -2.82 9.21
C ASN A 2 -17.40 -2.56 9.12
N ALA A 3 -16.75 -2.30 10.25
CA ALA A 3 -15.31 -2.16 10.28
C ALA A 3 -14.67 -3.51 9.90
N SER A 4 -13.91 -3.54 8.81
CA SER A 4 -13.03 -4.65 8.46
C SER A 4 -11.68 -4.40 9.14
N LEU A 5 -11.08 -5.44 9.71
CA LEU A 5 -9.74 -5.38 10.27
C LEU A 5 -8.79 -6.15 9.34
N ASP A 6 -7.76 -5.49 8.83
CA ASP A 6 -6.73 -6.15 8.02
C ASP A 6 -5.48 -6.38 8.87
N VAL A 7 -5.02 -7.63 8.93
CA VAL A 7 -3.87 -8.05 9.74
C VAL A 7 -2.77 -8.59 8.83
N PHE A 8 -1.59 -7.98 8.92
CA PHE A 8 -0.42 -8.35 8.12
C PHE A 8 0.65 -8.97 9.03
N PHE A 9 1.09 -10.18 8.68
CA PHE A 9 2.23 -10.84 9.33
C PHE A 9 3.43 -10.82 8.40
N VAL A 10 4.52 -10.18 8.79
CA VAL A 10 5.78 -10.19 8.04
C VAL A 10 6.77 -11.10 8.75
N VAL A 11 7.13 -12.22 8.11
CA VAL A 11 7.81 -13.35 8.75
C VAL A 11 9.13 -13.65 8.03
N GLY A 12 10.23 -13.52 8.76
CA GLY A 12 11.55 -13.91 8.27
C GLY A 12 11.67 -15.43 8.17
N THR A 13 12.08 -15.94 7.02
CA THR A 13 12.29 -17.38 6.75
C THR A 13 13.72 -17.84 7.00
N SER A 14 14.56 -16.91 7.43
CA SER A 14 15.98 -17.13 7.67
C SER A 14 16.52 -16.09 8.65
N SER A 15 17.37 -16.52 9.58
CA SER A 15 18.22 -15.63 10.39
C SER A 15 19.35 -16.45 11.01
N THR A 16 20.39 -15.79 11.52
CA THR A 16 21.45 -16.46 12.29
C THR A 16 20.97 -16.98 13.64
N ASN A 17 19.85 -16.46 14.14
CA ASN A 17 19.31 -16.72 15.48
C ASN A 17 18.01 -17.53 15.44
N LEU A 18 17.67 -18.10 14.29
CA LEU A 18 16.48 -18.91 14.10
C LEU A 18 16.90 -20.30 13.65
N ASN A 19 16.32 -21.33 14.24
CA ASN A 19 16.50 -22.71 13.81
C ASN A 19 15.19 -23.33 13.28
N VAL A 20 15.28 -24.56 12.76
CA VAL A 20 14.13 -25.27 12.17
C VAL A 20 12.98 -25.44 13.17
N ALA A 21 13.30 -25.75 14.44
CA ALA A 21 12.30 -25.97 15.47
C ALA A 21 11.59 -24.65 15.83
N GLU A 22 12.35 -23.56 16.00
CA GLU A 22 11.82 -22.23 16.28
C GLU A 22 10.96 -21.70 15.13
N PHE A 23 11.38 -21.88 13.88
CA PHE A 23 10.55 -21.54 12.72
C PHE A 23 9.26 -22.38 12.69
N GLY A 24 9.34 -23.66 13.07
CA GLY A 24 8.16 -24.51 13.27
C GLY A 24 7.20 -23.98 14.34
N GLN A 25 7.73 -23.43 15.44
CA GLN A 25 6.92 -22.78 16.48
C GLN A 25 6.25 -21.50 15.96
N ILE A 26 6.95 -20.68 15.17
CA ILE A 26 6.37 -19.49 14.52
C ILE A 26 5.21 -19.89 13.61
N LYS A 27 5.38 -20.90 12.76
CA LYS A 27 4.30 -21.43 11.92
C LYS A 27 3.11 -21.88 12.77
N SER A 28 3.36 -22.56 13.88
CA SER A 28 2.30 -23.03 14.77
C SER A 28 1.55 -21.88 15.44
N ALA A 29 2.26 -20.85 15.89
CA ALA A 29 1.67 -19.64 16.47
C ALA A 29 0.79 -18.91 15.45
N LEU A 30 1.27 -18.73 14.22
CA LEU A 30 0.51 -18.09 13.14
C LEU A 30 -0.80 -18.83 12.86
N ARG A 31 -0.78 -20.18 12.79
CA ARG A 31 -2.00 -20.98 12.64
C ARG A 31 -2.99 -20.74 13.78
N GLY A 32 -2.50 -20.74 15.03
CA GLY A 32 -3.34 -20.48 16.20
C GLY A 32 -3.99 -19.09 16.17
N VAL A 33 -3.26 -18.07 15.72
CA VAL A 33 -3.81 -16.72 15.55
C VAL A 33 -4.88 -16.71 14.45
N ILE A 34 -4.63 -17.32 13.30
CA ILE A 34 -5.61 -17.43 12.20
C ILE A 34 -6.88 -18.14 12.67
N ASP A 35 -6.75 -19.21 13.46
CA ASP A 35 -7.88 -19.92 14.05
C ASP A 35 -8.69 -19.03 15.00
N GLY A 36 -8.03 -18.23 15.81
CA GLY A 36 -8.70 -17.25 16.68
C GLY A 36 -9.44 -16.16 15.90
N LEU A 37 -8.89 -15.74 14.75
CA LEU A 37 -9.44 -14.67 13.91
C LEU A 37 -10.48 -15.17 12.88
N ALA A 38 -10.69 -16.49 12.75
CA ALA A 38 -11.61 -17.11 11.80
C ALA A 38 -13.10 -16.74 12.00
N SER A 39 -13.46 -16.16 13.14
CA SER A 39 -14.86 -15.85 13.50
C SER A 39 -15.26 -14.38 13.25
N GLY A 40 -14.35 -13.53 12.77
CA GLY A 40 -14.60 -12.09 12.58
C GLY A 40 -14.59 -11.63 11.12
N SER A 41 -14.91 -10.36 10.91
CA SER A 41 -14.68 -9.64 9.64
C SER A 41 -13.22 -9.20 9.55
N VAL A 42 -12.31 -10.18 9.55
CA VAL A 42 -10.87 -9.95 9.48
C VAL A 42 -10.37 -10.42 8.11
N GLN A 43 -9.46 -9.66 7.50
CA GLN A 43 -8.68 -10.13 6.37
C GLN A 43 -7.25 -10.33 6.86
N ILE A 44 -6.65 -11.47 6.51
CA ILE A 44 -5.27 -11.77 6.91
C ILE A 44 -4.42 -11.82 5.67
N ALA A 45 -3.24 -11.20 5.74
CA ALA A 45 -2.15 -11.39 4.82
C ALA A 45 -0.90 -11.84 5.57
N ILE A 46 -0.18 -12.79 5.00
CA ILE A 46 1.10 -13.25 5.52
C ILE A 46 2.13 -13.03 4.42
N LEU A 47 3.28 -12.50 4.79
CA LEU A 47 4.38 -12.21 3.91
C LEU A 47 5.62 -12.89 4.45
N PHE A 48 6.13 -13.85 3.70
CA PHE A 48 7.39 -14.49 4.00
C PHE A 48 8.51 -13.80 3.23
N TYR A 49 9.59 -13.43 3.92
CA TYR A 49 10.78 -12.85 3.30
C TYR A 49 12.04 -13.62 3.71
N GLY A 50 13.11 -13.53 2.91
CA GLY A 50 14.35 -14.28 3.12
C GLY A 50 15.36 -13.99 2.01
N SER A 51 16.19 -14.97 1.63
CA SER A 51 17.14 -14.83 0.51
C SER A 51 16.49 -14.87 -0.87
N THR A 52 15.26 -15.39 -0.99
CA THR A 52 14.52 -15.43 -2.26
C THR A 52 13.60 -14.22 -2.38
N THR A 53 13.44 -13.75 -3.61
CA THR A 53 12.65 -12.57 -4.00
C THR A 53 11.13 -12.76 -3.98
N THR A 54 10.63 -13.86 -3.40
CA THR A 54 9.21 -14.22 -3.45
C THR A 54 8.50 -13.87 -2.16
N VAL A 55 7.62 -12.87 -2.24
CA VAL A 55 6.61 -12.59 -1.21
C VAL A 55 5.42 -13.50 -1.47
N ASP A 56 5.20 -14.49 -0.60
CA ASP A 56 4.02 -15.36 -0.71
C ASP A 56 2.87 -14.76 0.08
N ILE A 57 1.97 -14.09 -0.63
CA ILE A 57 0.78 -13.47 -0.06
C ILE A 57 -0.36 -14.48 -0.08
N VAL A 58 -1.11 -14.53 1.00
CA VAL A 58 -2.48 -15.03 0.98
C VAL A 58 -3.32 -13.98 1.67
N HIS A 59 -4.05 -13.19 0.88
CA HIS A 59 -4.99 -12.18 1.36
C HIS A 59 -6.39 -12.75 1.14
N ALA A 60 -7.12 -12.97 2.23
CA ALA A 60 -8.43 -13.57 2.13
C ALA A 60 -9.32 -13.29 3.36
N PRO A 61 -10.65 -13.27 3.19
CA PRO A 61 -11.58 -13.17 4.30
C PRO A 61 -11.43 -14.37 5.24
N THR A 62 -11.40 -14.13 6.56
CA THR A 62 -11.27 -15.21 7.53
C THR A 62 -12.57 -15.97 7.77
N ASN A 63 -13.71 -15.42 7.36
CA ASN A 63 -15.02 -16.09 7.39
C ASN A 63 -15.21 -17.12 6.27
N GLU A 64 -14.29 -17.20 5.31
CA GLU A 64 -14.28 -18.20 4.25
C GLU A 64 -13.38 -19.38 4.63
N THR A 65 -13.97 -20.55 4.87
CA THR A 65 -13.24 -21.75 5.30
C THR A 65 -12.15 -22.16 4.29
N GLU A 66 -12.43 -22.02 2.99
CA GLU A 66 -11.46 -22.33 1.91
C GLU A 66 -10.26 -21.37 1.94
N SER A 67 -10.52 -20.09 2.18
CA SER A 67 -9.52 -19.04 2.31
C SER A 67 -8.59 -19.29 3.50
N VAL A 68 -9.14 -19.60 4.67
CA VAL A 68 -8.36 -20.00 5.86
C VAL A 68 -7.53 -21.26 5.58
N GLY A 69 -8.11 -22.26 4.92
CA GLY A 69 -7.41 -23.48 4.51
C GLY A 69 -6.20 -23.18 3.63
N ARG A 70 -6.37 -22.34 2.61
CA ARG A 70 -5.28 -21.92 1.71
C ARG A 70 -4.16 -21.18 2.45
N ILE A 71 -4.47 -20.29 3.39
CA ILE A 71 -3.45 -19.58 4.20
C ILE A 71 -2.63 -20.61 4.99
N LYS A 72 -3.29 -21.55 5.67
CA LYS A 72 -2.62 -22.60 6.45
C LYS A 72 -1.74 -23.49 5.58
N THR A 73 -2.22 -23.89 4.40
CA THR A 73 -1.42 -24.69 3.46
C THR A 73 -0.16 -23.94 3.03
N LYS A 74 -0.26 -22.64 2.72
CA LYS A 74 0.91 -21.83 2.37
C LYS A 74 1.91 -21.69 3.52
N ILE A 75 1.44 -21.51 4.76
CA ILE A 75 2.30 -21.54 5.95
C ILE A 75 3.07 -22.85 6.01
N GLU A 76 2.40 -23.99 5.82
CA GLU A 76 3.08 -25.29 5.93
C GLU A 76 4.12 -25.55 4.85
N GLN A 77 3.82 -25.13 3.62
CA GLN A 77 4.74 -25.27 2.48
C GLN A 77 6.01 -24.43 2.65
N LYS A 78 6.00 -23.41 3.53
CA LYS A 78 7.20 -22.63 3.80
C LYS A 78 8.21 -23.41 4.64
N GLN A 79 9.42 -23.49 4.10
CA GLN A 79 10.57 -24.12 4.71
C GLN A 79 11.54 -23.08 5.24
N PHE A 80 12.10 -23.35 6.42
CA PHE A 80 13.21 -22.59 6.98
C PHE A 80 14.46 -22.80 6.12
N ARG A 81 15.19 -21.72 5.80
CA ARG A 81 16.42 -21.78 5.01
C ARG A 81 17.60 -21.25 5.83
N PRO A 82 18.37 -22.12 6.52
CA PRO A 82 19.54 -21.68 7.28
C PRO A 82 20.60 -21.05 6.36
N ASN A 83 21.38 -20.12 6.91
CA ASN A 83 22.53 -19.45 6.27
C ASN A 83 22.21 -18.52 5.09
N ASN A 84 20.92 -18.33 4.79
CA ASN A 84 20.47 -17.36 3.82
C ASN A 84 20.15 -16.06 4.55
N MET A 85 21.06 -15.10 4.61
CA MET A 85 20.74 -13.83 5.29
C MET A 85 19.55 -13.15 4.60
N PRO A 86 18.56 -12.64 5.37
CA PRO A 86 17.54 -11.77 4.82
C PRO A 86 18.21 -10.62 4.09
N ASN A 87 17.92 -10.47 2.81
CA ASN A 87 18.39 -9.30 2.07
C ASN A 87 17.53 -8.11 2.52
N PRO A 88 18.11 -6.98 2.96
CA PRO A 88 17.34 -5.78 3.25
C PRO A 88 16.39 -5.39 2.11
N SER A 89 16.76 -5.68 0.85
CA SER A 89 15.88 -5.46 -0.30
C SER A 89 14.63 -6.36 -0.29
N THR A 90 14.69 -7.59 0.23
CA THR A 90 13.52 -8.49 0.28
C THR A 90 12.55 -8.11 1.39
N PHE A 91 13.04 -7.53 2.49
CA PHE A 91 12.17 -6.91 3.49
C PHE A 91 11.45 -5.68 2.92
N ASN A 92 12.18 -4.78 2.25
CA ASN A 92 11.56 -3.61 1.62
C ASN A 92 10.54 -4.02 0.53
N MET A 93 10.82 -5.06 -0.26
CA MET A 93 9.83 -5.60 -1.21
C MET A 93 8.58 -6.15 -0.52
N ALA A 94 8.73 -6.84 0.63
CA ALA A 94 7.58 -7.30 1.41
C ALA A 94 6.76 -6.11 1.94
N LEU A 95 7.43 -5.07 2.42
CA LEU A 95 6.76 -3.85 2.88
C LEU A 95 6.00 -3.15 1.74
N THR A 96 6.64 -2.96 0.58
CA THR A 96 5.99 -2.42 -0.62
C THR A 96 4.76 -3.23 -1.04
N GLU A 97 4.77 -4.54 -0.83
CA GLU A 97 3.63 -5.38 -1.17
C GLU A 97 2.48 -5.28 -0.15
N VAL A 98 2.77 -5.15 1.15
CA VAL A 98 1.74 -4.79 2.16
C VAL A 98 1.06 -3.49 1.75
N GLU A 99 1.86 -2.49 1.41
CA GLU A 99 1.39 -1.17 1.00
C GLU A 99 0.53 -1.25 -0.27
N ARG A 100 0.91 -2.09 -1.25
CA ARG A 100 0.12 -2.35 -2.46
C ARG A 100 -1.24 -3.00 -2.15
N ILE A 101 -1.30 -3.89 -1.16
CA ILE A 101 -2.56 -4.53 -0.74
C ILE A 101 -3.46 -3.50 -0.06
N LEU A 102 -2.91 -2.71 0.87
CA LEU A 102 -3.65 -1.63 1.54
C LEU A 102 -4.21 -0.61 0.53
N ALA A 103 -3.45 -0.28 -0.51
CA ALA A 103 -3.89 0.62 -1.57
C ALA A 103 -5.06 0.07 -2.41
N ARG A 104 -5.24 -1.26 -2.50
CA ARG A 104 -6.33 -1.89 -3.27
C ARG A 104 -7.70 -1.79 -2.59
N GLU A 105 -7.72 -1.68 -1.26
CA GLU A 105 -8.96 -1.58 -0.49
C GLU A 105 -9.53 -0.15 -0.46
N ILE A 106 -8.85 0.83 -1.10
CA ILE A 106 -9.36 2.19 -1.30
C ILE A 106 -10.05 2.25 -2.68
N PRO A 107 -11.39 2.17 -2.77
CA PRO A 107 -12.07 1.75 -4.00
C PRO A 107 -12.09 2.77 -5.17
N ALA A 108 -11.33 3.87 -5.11
CA ALA A 108 -11.27 4.89 -6.16
C ALA A 108 -10.00 5.78 -6.08
N GLY A 109 -8.93 5.28 -5.46
CA GLY A 109 -7.76 6.11 -5.11
C GLY A 109 -6.47 5.65 -5.78
N ILE A 110 -5.50 6.56 -5.82
CA ILE A 110 -4.10 6.26 -6.11
C ILE A 110 -3.28 6.53 -4.86
N VAL A 111 -2.23 5.74 -4.65
CA VAL A 111 -1.38 5.82 -3.46
C VAL A 111 0.07 6.00 -3.88
N VAL A 112 0.73 6.97 -3.25
CA VAL A 112 2.18 7.10 -3.23
C VAL A 112 2.69 6.76 -1.84
N ILE A 113 3.69 5.90 -1.78
CA ILE A 113 4.26 5.31 -0.55
C ILE A 113 5.75 5.60 -0.40
N ASP A 114 6.40 6.08 -1.46
CA ASP A 114 7.79 6.49 -1.40
C ASP A 114 7.91 7.72 -0.48
N LEU A 115 8.48 7.51 0.70
CA LEU A 115 8.64 8.56 1.72
C LEU A 115 9.41 9.77 1.21
N THR A 116 10.33 9.60 0.26
CA THR A 116 11.07 10.72 -0.35
C THR A 116 10.12 11.55 -1.20
N ILE A 117 9.28 10.89 -2.01
CA ILE A 117 8.30 11.56 -2.86
C ILE A 117 7.20 12.19 -2.01
N ILE A 118 6.67 11.51 -0.99
CA ILE A 118 5.68 12.05 -0.04
C ILE A 118 6.21 13.31 0.62
N ASN A 119 7.42 13.26 1.19
CA ASN A 119 8.03 14.42 1.84
C ASN A 119 8.25 15.56 0.84
N SER A 120 8.64 15.25 -0.39
CA SER A 120 8.85 16.26 -1.43
C SER A 120 7.53 16.91 -1.87
N ILE A 121 6.44 16.14 -1.99
CA ILE A 121 5.09 16.64 -2.24
C ILE A 121 4.63 17.54 -1.08
N ALA A 122 4.80 17.09 0.16
CA ALA A 122 4.41 17.84 1.35
C ALA A 122 5.16 19.18 1.44
N VAL A 123 6.48 19.15 1.25
CA VAL A 123 7.31 20.36 1.21
C VAL A 123 6.85 21.27 0.08
N ALA A 124 6.68 20.75 -1.13
CA ALA A 124 6.27 21.51 -2.30
C ALA A 124 4.93 22.23 -2.11
N LEU A 125 3.93 21.53 -1.56
CA LEU A 125 2.63 22.11 -1.23
C LEU A 125 2.74 23.18 -0.13
N ARG A 126 3.55 22.95 0.89
CA ARG A 126 3.73 23.87 2.02
C ARG A 126 4.49 25.13 1.63
N THR A 127 5.49 25.02 0.76
CA THR A 127 6.38 26.13 0.37
C THR A 127 6.04 26.74 -0.98
N SER A 128 4.97 26.28 -1.63
CA SER A 128 4.55 26.70 -2.98
C SER A 128 5.68 26.58 -4.01
N THR A 129 6.42 25.47 -3.98
CA THR A 129 7.51 25.18 -4.91
C THR A 129 7.12 24.09 -5.89
N ASN A 130 7.78 24.06 -7.06
CA ASN A 130 7.55 23.02 -8.04
C ASN A 130 8.25 21.71 -7.65
N PHE A 131 7.57 20.59 -7.88
CA PHE A 131 8.10 19.24 -7.71
C PHE A 131 7.55 18.34 -8.82
N ALA A 132 8.36 17.39 -9.29
CA ALA A 132 7.94 16.34 -10.20
C ALA A 132 8.74 15.05 -9.95
N ALA A 133 8.04 13.93 -9.83
CA ALA A 133 8.62 12.59 -9.74
C ALA A 133 7.62 11.55 -10.25
N SER A 134 8.07 10.31 -10.44
CA SER A 134 7.19 9.20 -10.79
C SER A 134 7.21 8.16 -9.66
N SER A 135 6.03 7.64 -9.30
CA SER A 135 5.88 6.57 -8.32
C SER A 135 4.65 5.74 -8.66
N ASN A 136 4.75 4.41 -8.56
CA ASN A 136 3.65 3.48 -8.84
C ASN A 136 2.99 3.70 -10.22
N SER A 137 3.80 4.00 -11.25
CA SER A 137 3.37 4.34 -12.61
C SER A 137 2.59 5.65 -12.76
N PHE A 138 2.48 6.45 -11.69
CA PHE A 138 1.85 7.77 -11.74
C PHE A 138 2.91 8.88 -11.78
N PRO A 139 2.78 9.84 -12.72
CA PRO A 139 3.61 11.04 -12.76
C PRO A 139 3.07 12.07 -11.76
N TRP A 140 3.64 12.08 -10.55
CA TRP A 140 3.30 13.03 -9.49
C TRP A 140 3.98 14.37 -9.74
N ALA A 141 3.21 15.45 -9.69
CA ALA A 141 3.73 16.79 -9.75
C ALA A 141 2.98 17.74 -8.82
N VAL A 142 3.72 18.70 -8.27
CA VAL A 142 3.19 19.85 -7.54
C VAL A 142 3.68 21.11 -8.23
N GLY A 143 2.81 22.08 -8.44
CA GLY A 143 3.19 23.34 -9.08
C GLY A 143 2.06 24.34 -9.14
N THR A 144 2.34 25.49 -9.74
CA THR A 144 1.38 26.59 -9.81
C THR A 144 0.36 26.39 -10.93
N CYS A 145 -0.91 26.68 -10.64
CA CYS A 145 -1.95 26.82 -11.63
C CYS A 145 -2.86 28.00 -11.24
N GLY A 146 -2.83 29.06 -12.04
CA GLY A 146 -3.47 30.33 -11.66
C GLY A 146 -2.87 30.91 -10.39
N THR A 147 -3.71 31.21 -9.41
CA THR A 147 -3.33 31.77 -8.11
C THR A 147 -3.04 30.72 -7.03
N GLY A 148 -3.23 29.44 -7.35
CA GLY A 148 -3.14 28.33 -6.40
C GLY A 148 -2.07 27.30 -6.75
N MET A 149 -1.91 26.34 -5.83
CA MET A 149 -1.11 25.14 -6.06
C MET A 149 -1.99 24.01 -6.58
N GLU A 150 -1.44 23.23 -7.51
CA GLU A 150 -1.99 21.98 -8.02
C GLU A 150 -1.14 20.81 -7.52
N LEU A 151 -1.79 19.74 -7.10
CA LEU A 151 -1.21 18.40 -6.99
C LEU A 151 -1.84 17.54 -8.08
N THR A 152 -1.03 16.97 -8.96
CA THR A 152 -1.49 16.11 -10.05
C THR A 152 -0.72 14.80 -10.06
N ALA A 153 -1.42 13.71 -10.37
CA ALA A 153 -0.83 12.43 -10.73
C ALA A 153 -1.13 12.06 -12.19
N ALA A 154 -1.57 13.04 -12.99
CA ALA A 154 -1.80 12.92 -14.44
C ALA A 154 -0.69 13.61 -15.26
N GLY A 155 0.30 14.20 -14.60
CA GLY A 155 1.59 14.60 -15.17
C GLY A 155 1.67 16.01 -15.75
N THR A 156 0.60 16.55 -16.35
CA THR A 156 0.66 17.91 -16.90
C THR A 156 -0.04 18.93 -15.99
N MET A 157 0.74 19.90 -15.50
CA MET A 157 0.28 20.98 -14.63
C MET A 157 -0.69 21.90 -15.37
N CYS A 158 -1.75 22.35 -14.70
CA CYS A 158 -2.67 23.36 -15.19
C CYS A 158 -3.37 23.03 -16.52
N ILE A 159 -3.61 21.73 -16.76
CA ILE A 159 -4.37 21.24 -17.91
C ILE A 159 -5.60 20.45 -17.44
N CYS A 160 -6.69 20.55 -18.21
CA CYS A 160 -7.85 19.67 -18.12
C CYS A 160 -7.52 18.31 -18.75
N THR A 161 -7.68 17.23 -18.00
CA THR A 161 -7.45 15.87 -18.50
C THR A 161 -8.35 14.89 -17.77
N ASN A 162 -8.18 13.60 -18.03
CA ASN A 162 -8.70 12.54 -17.19
C ASN A 162 -7.61 12.11 -16.20
N GLY A 163 -7.90 12.11 -14.91
CA GLY A 163 -6.96 11.61 -13.90
C GLY A 163 -7.23 12.12 -12.50
N TYR A 164 -6.16 12.25 -11.72
CA TYR A 164 -6.19 12.59 -10.30
C TYR A 164 -5.52 13.95 -10.10
N ILE A 165 -6.33 14.99 -9.96
CA ILE A 165 -5.87 16.38 -9.83
C ILE A 165 -6.61 17.07 -8.68
N LEU A 166 -5.84 17.63 -7.76
CA LEU A 166 -6.29 18.43 -6.64
C LEU A 166 -5.85 19.90 -6.82
N ARG A 167 -6.81 20.82 -6.83
CA ARG A 167 -6.61 22.28 -6.93
C ARG A 167 -7.41 23.02 -5.85
N PRO A 168 -6.97 23.00 -4.58
CA PRO A 168 -7.77 23.51 -3.48
C PRO A 168 -7.97 25.04 -3.51
N CYS A 169 -7.17 25.78 -4.29
CA CYS A 169 -7.14 27.25 -4.28
C CYS A 169 -7.13 27.89 -5.69
N ASP A 170 -7.78 27.28 -6.68
CA ASP A 170 -7.95 27.96 -7.98
C ASP A 170 -9.24 28.81 -8.01
N ASN A 171 -9.27 29.81 -8.90
CA ASN A 171 -10.45 30.67 -9.09
C ASN A 171 -11.51 30.01 -9.98
N TYR A 172 -11.31 28.76 -10.40
CA TYR A 172 -12.16 28.03 -11.32
C TYR A 172 -12.91 26.94 -10.54
N THR A 173 -14.11 27.26 -10.07
CA THR A 173 -14.96 26.40 -9.23
C THR A 173 -15.34 25.03 -9.81
N SER A 174 -14.84 24.66 -11.00
CA SER A 174 -15.13 23.43 -11.73
C SER A 174 -13.89 22.61 -12.07
N TRP A 175 -12.73 22.92 -11.48
CA TRP A 175 -11.43 22.35 -11.83
C TRP A 175 -10.88 21.46 -10.71
N GLY A 176 -10.35 20.30 -11.09
CA GLY A 176 -9.98 19.21 -10.19
C GLY A 176 -10.92 18.01 -10.33
N GLY A 177 -10.45 16.83 -9.93
CA GLY A 177 -11.22 15.58 -10.05
C GLY A 177 -10.37 14.36 -9.70
N ILE A 178 -11.05 13.30 -9.27
CA ILE A 178 -10.49 11.99 -9.00
C ILE A 178 -11.00 11.03 -10.08
N ASP A 179 -10.06 10.30 -10.69
CA ASP A 179 -10.33 9.18 -11.61
C ASP A 179 -11.29 9.52 -12.77
N GLY A 180 -11.14 10.70 -13.37
CA GLY A 180 -12.03 11.13 -14.44
C GLY A 180 -11.76 12.54 -14.91
N LEU A 181 -12.76 13.12 -15.59
CA LEU A 181 -12.72 14.48 -16.09
C LEU A 181 -12.37 15.45 -14.95
N THR A 182 -11.32 16.24 -15.14
CA THR A 182 -10.88 17.24 -14.14
C THR A 182 -11.40 18.64 -14.41
N CYS A 183 -12.30 18.80 -15.40
CA CYS A 183 -12.93 20.06 -15.73
C CYS A 183 -14.44 19.85 -15.89
N ALA A 184 -15.22 20.72 -15.23
CA ALA A 184 -16.65 20.49 -14.99
C ALA A 184 -16.92 19.14 -14.33
N ALA A 185 -16.00 18.69 -13.48
CA ALA A 185 -16.15 17.47 -12.72
C ALA A 185 -17.38 17.57 -11.80
N PRO A 186 -18.12 16.47 -11.57
CA PRO A 186 -19.11 16.43 -10.49
C PRO A 186 -18.49 16.82 -9.15
N SER A 187 -19.30 17.32 -8.21
CA SER A 187 -18.83 17.63 -6.87
C SER A 187 -18.23 16.38 -6.21
N GLN A 188 -16.98 16.50 -5.74
CA GLN A 188 -16.21 15.43 -5.10
C GLN A 188 -15.52 15.98 -3.85
N SER A 189 -15.26 15.11 -2.87
CA SER A 189 -14.46 15.44 -1.69
C SER A 189 -13.11 14.76 -1.80
N ILE A 190 -12.03 15.51 -1.63
CA ILE A 190 -10.66 14.99 -1.70
C ILE A 190 -9.98 15.26 -0.36
N THR A 191 -9.45 14.20 0.25
CA THR A 191 -8.69 14.28 1.50
C THR A 191 -7.24 13.94 1.21
N VAL A 192 -6.32 14.79 1.67
CA VAL A 192 -4.89 14.50 1.68
C VAL A 192 -4.48 14.27 3.13
N SER A 193 -4.02 13.07 3.45
CA SER A 193 -3.44 12.72 4.74
C SER A 193 -1.95 12.44 4.58
N PHE A 194 -1.17 12.93 5.53
CA PHE A 194 0.23 12.54 5.72
C PHE A 194 0.25 11.70 7.00
N GLU A 195 0.78 10.49 6.91
CA GLU A 195 0.98 9.58 8.04
C GLU A 195 2.46 9.36 8.30
#